data_AF-A0A241UVE8-F1
#
_entry.id   AF-A0A241UVE8-F1
#
_cell.length_a   1.000
_cell.length_b   1.000
_cell.length_c   1.000
_cell.angle_alpha   90.00
_cell.angle_beta   90.00
_cell.angle_gamma   90.00
#
_symmetry.space_group_name_H-M   'P 1'
#
loop_
_entity.id
_entity.type
_entity.pdbx_description
1 polymer ?
#
loop_
_entity_poly.entity_id
_entity_poly.type
_entity_poly.pdbx_seq_one_letter_code
_entity_poly.pdbx_strand_id
1 'polypeptide(L)'
;MADLFKPLGMQEISDFDGTRNAPSPKQRLENVRTASLKFRQKLMQQADVQYYQSIDLVRAPYPTWYGYTGVFAQKSLTFPFLHLLNRLFVIQYKDFHGQLRVLLFSPTDVVNNRKTPFFERLAGSLPESASKVFAPQYTSVEQTLERLKIKPEQVDYISYDHLHTQELRKWLGTKDQPAYFPNAKLLVHEKEWNCVQGLLPVQSDWYCPNAVEGIDANKVITFKKSLALGEGLALVHTPGHTEGNHSLVAKVDQQIFVSSENGISLDAYEPKSSKIKAIRDYAESTGVEVILNGNTQEGSNDQYISMVMEKTIAGPLKTNPAFPSCACSSESTPYWLFPGLKQTEILGALQFGTLVI
;
A
#
# COMPACT_ATOMS: atom_id res chain seq x y z
N MET A 1 -29.13 10.83 -4.59
CA MET A 1 -27.87 11.59 -4.47
C MET A 1 -27.21 11.60 -5.83
N ALA A 2 -26.83 12.77 -6.35
CA ALA A 2 -26.00 12.82 -7.55
C ALA A 2 -24.68 12.08 -7.26
N ASP A 3 -24.22 11.25 -8.19
CA ASP A 3 -22.97 10.51 -8.08
C ASP A 3 -21.79 11.49 -7.97
N LEU A 4 -21.23 11.64 -6.76
CA LEU A 4 -20.18 12.62 -6.42
C LEU A 4 -18.92 12.45 -7.28
N PHE A 5 -18.68 11.23 -7.76
CA PHE A 5 -17.46 10.86 -8.47
C PHE A 5 -17.59 11.00 -9.99
N LYS A 6 -18.82 10.95 -10.51
CA LYS A 6 -19.08 11.08 -11.94
C LYS A 6 -18.51 12.38 -12.55
N PRO A 7 -18.66 13.58 -11.95
CA PRO A 7 -18.03 14.80 -12.47
C PRO A 7 -16.49 14.74 -12.52
N LEU A 8 -15.87 13.87 -11.73
CA LEU A 8 -14.42 13.67 -11.67
C LEU A 8 -13.92 12.60 -12.66
N GLY A 9 -14.82 12.00 -13.45
CA GLY A 9 -14.47 10.87 -14.33
C GLY A 9 -14.19 9.58 -13.56
N MET A 10 -14.72 9.44 -12.34
CA MET A 10 -14.54 8.28 -11.47
C MET A 10 -15.88 7.59 -11.19
N GLN A 11 -15.86 6.34 -10.72
CA GLN A 11 -17.07 5.57 -10.43
C GLN A 11 -16.91 4.76 -9.14
N GLU A 12 -17.93 4.76 -8.28
CA GLU A 12 -17.95 3.85 -7.13
C GLU A 12 -18.05 2.39 -7.59
N ILE A 13 -17.31 1.52 -6.91
CA ILE A 13 -17.37 0.07 -7.06
C ILE A 13 -18.22 -0.50 -5.93
N SER A 14 -19.33 -1.14 -6.30
CA SER A 14 -20.27 -1.78 -5.36
C SER A 14 -20.09 -3.31 -5.27
N ASP A 15 -19.15 -3.88 -6.02
CA ASP A 15 -18.87 -5.32 -6.07
C ASP A 15 -18.64 -5.96 -4.69
N PHE A 16 -18.17 -5.17 -3.72
CA PHE A 16 -17.82 -5.63 -2.38
C PHE A 16 -18.84 -5.23 -1.30
N ASP A 17 -19.90 -4.49 -1.66
CA ASP A 17 -20.90 -4.03 -0.72
C ASP A 17 -21.57 -5.20 0.00
N GLY A 18 -21.58 -5.16 1.33
CA GLY A 18 -22.20 -6.19 2.16
C GLY A 18 -21.50 -7.55 2.19
N THR A 19 -20.39 -7.73 1.49
CA THR A 19 -19.65 -9.01 1.49
C THR A 19 -19.16 -9.42 2.88
N ARG A 20 -18.85 -8.43 3.73
CA ARG A 20 -18.46 -8.60 5.13
C ARG A 20 -19.63 -8.64 6.12
N ASN A 21 -20.88 -8.49 5.65
CA ASN A 21 -22.08 -8.51 6.48
C ASN A 21 -22.60 -9.94 6.70
N ALA A 22 -21.77 -10.77 7.33
CA ALA A 22 -22.12 -12.15 7.70
C ALA A 22 -21.85 -12.40 9.20
N PRO A 23 -22.61 -13.28 9.88
CA PRO A 23 -22.36 -13.56 11.29
C PRO A 23 -20.99 -14.21 11.55
N SER A 24 -20.56 -15.15 10.69
CA SER A 24 -19.30 -15.87 10.87
C SER A 24 -18.16 -15.29 10.04
N PRO A 25 -16.93 -15.19 10.56
CA PRO A 25 -15.76 -14.76 9.80
C PRO A 25 -15.48 -15.60 8.56
N LYS A 26 -15.69 -16.92 8.64
CA LYS A 26 -15.54 -17.83 7.49
C LYS A 26 -16.49 -17.47 6.35
N GLN A 27 -17.75 -17.15 6.65
CA GLN A 27 -18.69 -16.74 5.61
C GLN A 27 -18.31 -15.38 4.99
N ARG A 28 -17.83 -14.43 5.81
CA ARG A 28 -17.30 -13.14 5.30
C ARG A 28 -16.14 -13.37 4.33
N LEU A 29 -15.22 -14.25 4.69
CA LEU A 29 -14.07 -14.62 3.85
C LEU A 29 -14.52 -15.18 2.49
N GLU A 30 -15.42 -16.16 2.48
CA GLU A 30 -15.90 -16.77 1.23
C GLU A 30 -16.72 -15.80 0.36
N ASN A 31 -17.52 -14.93 0.98
CA ASN A 31 -18.26 -13.88 0.28
C ASN A 31 -17.30 -12.91 -0.40
N VAL A 32 -16.28 -12.43 0.32
CA VAL A 32 -15.24 -11.54 -0.22
C VAL A 32 -14.47 -12.24 -1.34
N ARG A 33 -14.02 -13.48 -1.14
CA ARG A 33 -13.30 -14.25 -2.17
C ARG A 33 -14.14 -14.40 -3.45
N THR A 34 -15.43 -14.70 -3.31
CA THR A 34 -16.35 -14.81 -4.45
C THR A 34 -16.51 -13.49 -5.19
N ALA A 35 -16.65 -12.37 -4.47
CA ALA A 35 -16.71 -11.04 -5.06
C ALA A 35 -15.40 -10.66 -5.75
N SER A 36 -14.25 -10.95 -5.13
CA SER A 36 -12.91 -10.72 -5.70
C SER A 36 -12.70 -11.45 -7.01
N LEU A 37 -13.13 -12.72 -7.12
CA LEU A 37 -13.03 -13.48 -8.37
C LEU A 37 -13.86 -12.84 -9.49
N LYS A 38 -15.09 -12.40 -9.19
CA LYS A 38 -15.96 -11.70 -10.16
C LYS A 38 -15.36 -10.36 -10.57
N PHE A 39 -14.87 -9.58 -9.61
CA PHE A 39 -14.22 -8.31 -9.86
C PHE A 39 -12.97 -8.48 -10.73
N ARG A 40 -12.12 -9.46 -10.42
CA ARG A 40 -10.96 -9.83 -11.23
C ARG A 40 -11.37 -10.16 -12.68
N GLN A 41 -12.39 -10.98 -12.89
CA GLN A 41 -12.86 -11.34 -14.22
C GLN A 41 -13.28 -10.10 -15.02
N LYS A 42 -14.01 -9.16 -14.40
CA LYS A 42 -14.38 -7.89 -15.03
C LYS A 42 -13.15 -7.05 -15.37
N LEU A 43 -12.23 -6.88 -14.42
CA LEU A 43 -11.04 -6.05 -14.61
C LEU A 43 -10.13 -6.62 -15.71
N MET A 44 -9.99 -7.95 -15.79
CA MET A 44 -9.23 -8.63 -16.85
C MET A 44 -9.76 -8.37 -18.27
N GLN A 45 -11.03 -7.96 -18.44
CA GLN A 45 -11.60 -7.60 -19.74
C GLN A 45 -11.41 -6.12 -20.11
N GLN A 46 -10.90 -5.29 -19.19
CA GLN A 46 -10.65 -3.87 -19.44
C GLN A 46 -9.28 -3.64 -20.09
N ALA A 47 -9.06 -2.44 -20.62
CA ALA A 47 -7.74 -2.04 -21.11
C ALA A 47 -6.68 -2.03 -19.99
N ASP A 48 -5.41 -2.17 -20.36
CA ASP A 48 -4.30 -1.87 -19.47
C ASP A 48 -4.22 -0.35 -19.23
N VAL A 49 -3.69 0.06 -18.07
CA VAL A 49 -3.35 1.48 -17.85
C VAL A 49 -2.22 1.90 -18.80
N GLN A 50 -2.19 3.20 -19.14
CA GLN A 50 -1.24 3.77 -20.11
C GLN A 50 0.23 3.58 -19.68
N TYR A 51 0.50 3.78 -18.38
CA TYR A 51 1.82 3.64 -17.80
C TYR A 51 1.72 3.23 -16.33
N TYR A 52 2.63 2.36 -15.90
CA TYR A 52 2.79 1.95 -14.52
C TYR A 52 4.27 1.76 -14.21
N GLN A 53 4.75 2.38 -13.14
CA GLN A 53 6.08 2.13 -12.63
C GLN A 53 6.08 2.11 -11.10
N SER A 54 6.74 1.12 -10.49
CA SER A 54 7.11 1.14 -9.07
C SER A 54 8.60 1.45 -8.93
N ILE A 55 8.95 2.34 -8.00
CA ILE A 55 10.30 2.88 -7.82
C ILE A 55 10.73 2.71 -6.36
N ASP A 56 11.92 2.15 -6.14
CA ASP A 56 12.55 2.05 -4.82
C ASP A 56 12.85 3.44 -4.25
N LEU A 57 12.24 3.81 -3.11
CA LEU A 57 12.52 5.10 -2.46
C LEU A 57 13.56 4.95 -1.34
N VAL A 58 13.21 4.20 -0.29
CA VAL A 58 14.00 4.15 0.94
C VAL A 58 13.79 2.82 1.67
N ARG A 59 14.84 2.35 2.33
CA ARG A 59 14.74 1.24 3.29
C ARG A 59 14.43 1.74 4.69
N ALA A 60 13.61 0.98 5.40
CA ALA A 60 13.39 1.17 6.82
C ALA A 60 13.62 -0.15 7.58
N PRO A 61 14.41 -0.15 8.67
CA PRO A 61 14.45 -1.28 9.58
C PRO A 61 13.10 -1.43 10.26
N TYR A 62 12.61 -2.67 10.29
CA TYR A 62 11.26 -2.98 10.74
C TYR A 62 11.25 -4.27 11.56
N PRO A 63 10.60 -4.30 12.73
CA PRO A 63 10.62 -5.48 13.59
C PRO A 63 10.05 -6.73 12.91
N THR A 64 10.80 -7.82 12.95
CA THR A 64 10.43 -9.09 12.30
C THR A 64 9.10 -9.64 12.83
N TRP A 65 8.79 -9.43 14.11
CA TRP A 65 7.54 -9.90 14.72
C TRP A 65 6.31 -9.09 14.30
N TYR A 66 6.47 -7.83 13.87
CA TYR A 66 5.38 -7.09 13.25
C TYR A 66 5.15 -7.58 11.82
N GLY A 67 6.23 -7.75 11.05
CA GLY A 67 6.13 -8.10 9.63
C GLY A 67 5.60 -9.51 9.36
N TYR A 68 5.76 -10.43 10.31
CA TYR A 68 5.27 -11.80 10.22
C TYR A 68 4.57 -12.20 11.53
N THR A 69 3.44 -11.56 11.80
CA THR A 69 2.69 -11.72 13.06
C THR A 69 2.47 -13.20 13.39
N GLY A 70 2.82 -13.59 14.62
CA GLY A 70 2.66 -14.96 15.15
C GLY A 70 3.77 -15.94 14.78
N VAL A 71 4.41 -15.80 13.61
CA VAL A 71 5.40 -16.77 13.09
C VAL A 71 6.62 -16.92 14.00
N PHE A 72 7.11 -15.80 14.52
CA PHE A 72 8.35 -15.73 15.29
C PHE A 72 8.12 -15.54 16.79
N ALA A 73 6.87 -15.45 17.25
CA ALA A 73 6.53 -15.14 18.64
C ALA A 73 7.06 -16.17 19.66
N GLN A 74 7.25 -17.42 19.24
CA GLN A 74 7.75 -18.51 20.09
C GLN A 74 9.25 -18.81 19.90
N LYS A 75 9.96 -18.04 19.05
CA LYS A 75 11.37 -18.32 18.73
C LYS A 75 12.29 -17.39 19.52
N SER A 76 13.12 -17.99 20.38
CA SER A 76 14.07 -17.27 21.24
C SER A 76 15.24 -16.61 20.48
N LEU A 77 15.46 -16.98 19.21
CA LEU A 77 16.60 -16.57 18.38
C LEU A 77 16.11 -16.21 16.96
N THR A 78 15.60 -14.99 16.80
CA THR A 78 15.34 -14.39 15.48
C THR A 78 16.02 -13.05 15.40
N PHE A 79 16.59 -12.70 14.24
CA PHE A 79 17.06 -11.34 14.02
C PHE A 79 15.88 -10.37 14.26
N PRO A 80 16.05 -9.36 15.13
CA PRO A 80 14.94 -8.54 15.59
C PRO A 80 14.35 -7.68 14.48
N PHE A 81 15.12 -7.42 13.41
CA PHE A 81 14.72 -6.57 12.30
C PHE A 81 14.83 -7.28 10.96
N LEU A 82 13.90 -6.94 10.07
CA LEU A 82 13.97 -7.07 8.63
C LEU A 82 14.00 -5.67 8.00
N HIS A 83 14.23 -5.56 6.69
CA HIS A 83 14.12 -4.28 5.98
C HIS A 83 12.90 -4.26 5.08
N LEU A 84 12.06 -3.24 5.27
CA LEU A 84 11.05 -2.83 4.29
C LEU A 84 11.70 -1.89 3.28
N LEU A 85 11.34 -2.05 2.01
CA LEU A 85 11.70 -1.16 0.93
C LEU A 85 10.43 -0.46 0.46
N ASN A 86 10.29 0.81 0.83
CA ASN A 86 9.11 1.61 0.51
C ASN A 86 9.19 2.07 -0.94
N ARG A 87 8.06 1.97 -1.65
CA ARG A 87 7.97 2.24 -3.09
C ARG A 87 7.04 3.41 -3.38
N LEU A 88 7.44 4.21 -4.37
CA LEU A 88 6.54 5.11 -5.10
C LEU A 88 5.96 4.35 -6.28
N PHE A 89 4.67 4.53 -6.55
CA PHE A 89 4.08 4.10 -7.81
C PHE A 89 3.63 5.31 -8.62
N VAL A 90 4.01 5.35 -9.89
CA VAL A 90 3.63 6.37 -10.87
C VAL A 90 2.72 5.71 -11.89
N ILE A 91 1.48 6.18 -11.97
CA ILE A 91 0.46 5.61 -12.85
C ILE A 91 -0.06 6.71 -13.77
N GLN A 92 -0.05 6.44 -15.07
CA GLN A 92 -0.78 7.23 -16.05
C GLN A 92 -1.95 6.41 -16.58
N TYR A 93 -3.13 7.01 -16.62
CA TYR A 93 -4.36 6.34 -17.03
C TYR A 93 -5.33 7.33 -17.68
N LYS A 94 -6.36 6.81 -18.35
CA LYS A 94 -7.49 7.63 -18.80
C LYS A 94 -8.65 7.44 -17.83
N ASP A 95 -9.21 8.54 -17.36
CA ASP A 95 -10.44 8.51 -16.55
C ASP A 95 -11.66 8.13 -17.42
N PHE A 96 -12.84 7.97 -16.80
CA PHE A 96 -14.06 7.63 -17.54
C PHE A 96 -14.58 8.75 -18.46
N HIS A 97 -13.95 9.93 -18.46
CA HIS A 97 -14.18 10.99 -19.45
C HIS A 97 -13.14 10.96 -20.58
N GLY A 98 -12.20 10.01 -20.56
CA GLY A 98 -11.12 9.89 -21.53
C GLY A 98 -9.97 10.86 -21.31
N GLN A 99 -9.95 11.61 -20.20
CA GLN A 99 -8.87 12.53 -19.88
C GLN A 99 -7.68 11.77 -19.30
N LEU A 100 -6.48 12.08 -19.80
CA LEU A 100 -5.23 11.53 -19.29
C LEU A 100 -4.94 12.11 -17.90
N ARG A 101 -4.66 11.24 -16.94
CA ARG A 101 -4.40 11.57 -15.54
C ARG A 101 -3.07 10.98 -15.08
N VAL A 102 -2.42 11.66 -14.12
CA VAL A 102 -1.27 11.15 -13.38
C VAL A 102 -1.65 10.93 -11.91
N LEU A 103 -1.51 9.70 -11.44
CA LEU A 103 -1.64 9.32 -10.03
C LEU A 103 -0.27 8.95 -9.47
N LEU A 104 0.09 9.53 -8.33
CA LEU A 104 1.16 9.03 -7.48
C LEU A 104 0.56 8.23 -6.33
N PHE A 105 0.92 6.95 -6.21
CA PHE A 105 0.56 6.13 -5.06
C PHE A 105 1.78 5.95 -4.15
N SER A 106 1.60 6.17 -2.85
CA SER A 106 2.66 6.19 -1.84
C SER A 106 3.82 7.16 -2.12
N PRO A 107 3.59 8.45 -2.45
CA PRO A 107 4.67 9.45 -2.50
C PRO A 107 5.15 9.79 -1.07
N THR A 108 6.02 8.93 -0.53
CA THR A 108 6.60 9.07 0.81
C THR A 108 7.55 10.27 0.88
N ASP A 109 7.32 11.18 1.84
CA ASP A 109 8.30 12.19 2.20
C ASP A 109 9.34 11.62 3.16
N VAL A 110 10.37 10.99 2.60
CA VAL A 110 11.43 10.30 3.35
C VAL A 110 12.05 11.16 4.47
N VAL A 111 12.11 12.48 4.29
CA VAL A 111 12.71 13.38 5.27
C VAL A 111 11.75 13.59 6.45
N ASN A 112 10.50 13.97 6.20
CA ASN A 112 9.56 14.28 7.26
C ASN A 112 8.97 13.03 7.93
N ASN A 113 8.84 11.90 7.22
CA ASN A 113 8.36 10.63 7.80
C ASN A 113 9.26 10.13 8.96
N ARG A 114 10.51 10.60 9.07
CA ARG A 114 11.41 10.31 10.21
C ARG A 114 10.88 10.83 11.55
N LYS A 115 9.97 11.80 11.54
CA LYS A 115 9.29 12.34 12.72
C LYS A 115 8.18 11.43 13.24
N THR A 116 7.92 10.30 12.58
CA THR A 116 7.00 9.28 13.10
C THR A 116 7.58 8.73 14.41
N PRO A 117 6.83 8.69 15.53
CA PRO A 117 7.39 8.41 16.84
C PRO A 117 8.18 7.11 16.94
N PHE A 118 7.70 6.02 16.30
CA PHE A 118 8.45 4.76 16.24
C PHE A 118 9.85 4.94 15.62
N PHE A 119 9.92 5.59 14.45
CA PHE A 119 11.18 5.79 13.73
C PHE A 119 12.08 6.83 14.39
N GLU A 120 11.50 7.87 15.00
CA GLU A 120 12.25 8.89 15.74
C GLU A 120 12.97 8.25 16.94
N ARG A 121 12.28 7.42 17.73
CA ARG A 121 12.91 6.68 18.84
C ARG A 121 13.95 5.69 18.35
N LEU A 122 13.66 4.96 17.27
CA LEU A 122 14.61 4.00 16.69
C LEU A 122 15.88 4.71 16.20
N ALA A 123 15.74 5.85 15.51
CA ALA A 123 16.87 6.66 15.08
C ALA A 123 17.65 7.25 16.26
N GLY A 124 16.97 7.71 17.32
CA GLY A 124 17.61 8.21 18.54
C GLY A 124 18.44 7.16 19.30
N SER A 125 18.18 5.87 19.04
CA SER A 125 18.97 4.77 19.61
C SER A 125 20.25 4.43 18.82
N LEU A 126 20.45 5.05 17.65
CA LEU A 126 21.58 4.80 16.75
C LEU A 126 22.46 6.05 16.61
N PRO A 127 23.79 5.90 16.39
CA PRO A 127 24.64 7.03 16.01
C PRO A 127 24.18 7.65 14.69
N GLU A 128 24.22 8.97 14.58
CA GLU A 128 23.77 9.70 13.37
C GLU A 128 24.50 9.24 12.09
N SER A 129 25.79 8.92 12.22
CA SER A 129 26.63 8.38 11.14
C SER A 129 26.15 7.02 10.60
N ALA A 130 25.36 6.28 11.39
CA ALA A 130 24.81 4.98 11.01
C ALA A 130 23.49 5.09 10.22
N SER A 131 22.81 6.24 10.26
CA SER A 131 21.47 6.42 9.64
C SER A 131 21.42 6.02 8.16
N LYS A 132 22.43 6.41 7.37
CA LYS A 132 22.52 6.08 5.93
C LYS A 132 22.76 4.60 5.65
N VAL A 133 23.33 3.87 6.61
CA VAL A 133 23.59 2.43 6.50
C VAL A 133 22.37 1.61 6.90
N PHE A 134 21.63 2.06 7.92
CA PHE A 134 20.42 1.38 8.41
C PHE A 134 19.18 1.70 7.58
N ALA A 135 19.06 2.93 7.08
CA ALA A 135 17.92 3.39 6.28
C ALA A 135 18.39 4.09 4.99
N PRO A 136 19.05 3.37 4.06
CA PRO A 136 19.52 3.95 2.81
C PRO A 136 18.35 4.44 1.95
N GLN A 137 18.48 5.67 1.46
CA GLN A 137 17.58 6.28 0.49
C GLN A 137 18.18 6.12 -0.92
N TYR A 138 17.40 5.59 -1.85
CA TYR A 138 17.78 5.36 -3.25
C TYR A 138 17.46 6.56 -4.14
N THR A 139 16.30 7.17 -3.93
CA THR A 139 15.87 8.38 -4.65
C THR A 139 14.83 9.15 -3.83
N SER A 140 14.27 10.23 -4.39
CA SER A 140 13.11 10.94 -3.83
C SER A 140 11.97 11.00 -4.85
N VAL A 141 10.79 11.43 -4.39
CA VAL A 141 9.64 11.69 -5.28
C VAL A 141 10.03 12.73 -6.34
N GLU A 142 10.65 13.83 -5.92
CA GLU A 142 11.08 14.93 -6.79
C GLU A 142 12.10 14.47 -7.83
N GLN A 143 13.14 13.75 -7.42
CA GLN A 143 14.15 13.19 -8.33
C GLN A 143 13.54 12.21 -9.34
N THR A 144 12.54 11.43 -8.89
CA THR A 144 11.82 10.49 -9.76
C THR A 144 11.01 11.24 -10.80
N LEU A 145 10.28 12.29 -10.40
CA LEU A 145 9.48 13.11 -11.32
C LEU A 145 10.37 13.85 -12.33
N GLU A 146 11.50 14.39 -11.90
CA GLU A 146 12.50 15.02 -12.77
C GLU A 146 13.02 14.02 -13.82
N ARG A 147 13.41 12.81 -13.39
CA ARG A 147 13.86 11.73 -14.29
C ARG A 147 12.78 11.33 -15.31
N LEU A 148 11.52 11.28 -14.87
CA LEU A 148 10.37 10.95 -15.72
C LEU A 148 9.86 12.14 -16.53
N LYS A 149 10.40 13.34 -16.32
CA LYS A 149 9.97 14.61 -16.93
C LYS A 149 8.50 14.93 -16.66
N ILE A 150 7.98 14.47 -15.52
CA ILE A 150 6.64 14.82 -15.04
C ILE A 150 6.79 16.07 -14.17
N LYS A 151 6.12 17.17 -14.55
CA LYS A 151 6.12 18.39 -13.74
C LYS A 151 5.16 18.22 -12.55
N PRO A 152 5.41 18.86 -11.40
CA PRO A 152 4.52 18.77 -10.25
C PRO A 152 3.07 19.20 -10.54
N GLU A 153 2.86 20.14 -11.47
CA GLU A 153 1.53 20.58 -11.92
C GLU A 153 0.76 19.52 -12.72
N GLN A 154 1.46 18.52 -13.28
CA GLN A 154 0.84 17.43 -14.04
C GLN A 154 0.31 16.32 -13.14
N VAL A 155 0.60 16.32 -11.84
CA VAL A 155 0.07 15.34 -10.89
C VAL A 155 -1.37 15.72 -10.54
N ASP A 156 -2.33 14.92 -11.01
CA ASP A 156 -3.76 15.12 -10.72
C ASP A 156 -4.15 14.60 -9.34
N TYR A 157 -3.61 13.44 -8.96
CA TYR A 157 -3.99 12.75 -7.74
C TYR A 157 -2.79 12.17 -7.00
N ILE A 158 -2.86 12.21 -5.68
CA ILE A 158 -2.03 11.39 -4.80
C ILE A 158 -2.92 10.46 -3.99
N SER A 159 -2.42 9.27 -3.67
CA SER A 159 -3.08 8.35 -2.76
C SER A 159 -2.04 7.49 -2.04
N TYR A 160 -2.47 6.83 -0.98
CA TYR A 160 -1.69 5.91 -0.17
C TYR A 160 -2.58 4.74 0.16
N ASP A 161 -2.04 3.57 0.48
CA ASP A 161 -2.88 2.51 1.01
C ASP A 161 -3.48 2.89 2.36
N HIS A 162 -2.71 3.58 3.20
CA HIS A 162 -3.10 4.16 4.47
C HIS A 162 -2.12 5.29 4.83
N LEU A 163 -2.34 5.99 5.94
CA LEU A 163 -1.59 7.19 6.30
C LEU A 163 -0.51 6.96 7.37
N HIS A 164 -0.11 5.71 7.67
CA HIS A 164 1.05 5.49 8.52
C HIS A 164 2.28 6.19 7.96
N THR A 165 2.99 6.88 8.84
CA THR A 165 4.21 7.65 8.60
C THR A 165 4.06 8.86 7.68
N GLN A 166 2.96 8.96 6.93
CA GLN A 166 2.85 9.89 5.82
C GLN A 166 2.68 11.32 6.32
N GLU A 167 3.54 12.22 5.83
CA GLU A 167 3.44 13.66 6.02
C GLU A 167 2.92 14.29 4.73
N LEU A 168 1.71 14.87 4.78
CA LEU A 168 1.01 15.31 3.56
C LEU A 168 1.16 16.80 3.27
N ARG A 169 1.58 17.61 4.24
CA ARG A 169 1.60 19.08 4.14
C ARG A 169 2.57 19.56 3.08
N LYS A 170 3.71 18.90 2.91
CA LYS A 170 4.64 19.20 1.80
C LYS A 170 3.98 19.04 0.44
N TRP A 171 3.20 17.97 0.25
CA TRP A 171 2.61 17.61 -1.03
C TRP A 171 1.40 18.47 -1.37
N LEU A 172 0.49 18.64 -0.41
CA LEU A 172 -0.80 19.30 -0.62
C LEU A 172 -0.83 20.77 -0.20
N GLY A 173 0.21 21.24 0.49
CA GLY A 173 0.30 22.58 1.05
C GLY A 173 -0.57 22.77 2.28
N THR A 174 -0.35 23.90 2.94
CA THR A 174 -1.20 24.44 4.00
C THR A 174 -1.42 25.92 3.76
N LYS A 175 -2.10 26.61 4.69
CA LYS A 175 -2.22 28.07 4.66
C LYS A 175 -0.87 28.79 4.62
N ASP A 176 0.14 28.24 5.29
CA ASP A 176 1.45 28.89 5.48
C ASP A 176 2.57 28.25 4.63
N GLN A 177 2.27 27.17 3.92
CA GLN A 177 3.23 26.44 3.08
C GLN A 177 2.62 26.14 1.71
N PRO A 178 3.22 26.57 0.58
CA PRO A 178 2.72 26.23 -0.74
C PRO A 178 2.82 24.72 -0.99
N ALA A 179 1.84 24.18 -1.72
CA ALA A 179 1.83 22.79 -2.15
C ALA A 179 2.95 22.53 -3.17
N TYR A 180 3.73 21.45 -2.98
CA TYR A 180 4.63 20.99 -4.04
C TYR A 180 3.85 20.49 -5.27
N PHE A 181 2.68 19.85 -5.07
CA PHE A 181 1.75 19.48 -6.13
C PHE A 181 0.56 20.45 -6.17
N PRO A 182 0.65 21.57 -6.93
CA PRO A 182 -0.36 22.62 -6.88
C PRO A 182 -1.74 22.19 -7.40
N ASN A 183 -1.82 21.20 -8.29
CA ASN A 183 -3.08 20.69 -8.85
C ASN A 183 -3.58 19.41 -8.18
N ALA A 184 -2.70 18.66 -7.51
CA ALA A 184 -3.06 17.36 -6.99
C ALA A 184 -4.14 17.44 -5.91
N LYS A 185 -4.98 16.40 -5.88
CA LYS A 185 -5.88 16.10 -4.77
C LYS A 185 -5.54 14.74 -4.15
N LEU A 186 -5.71 14.63 -2.85
CA LEU A 186 -5.63 13.37 -2.13
C LEU A 186 -6.91 12.56 -2.36
N LEU A 187 -6.75 11.33 -2.84
CA LEU A 187 -7.79 10.30 -2.80
C LEU A 187 -7.52 9.41 -1.60
N VAL A 188 -8.45 9.35 -0.65
CA VAL A 188 -8.27 8.60 0.60
C VAL A 188 -9.59 8.01 1.07
N HIS A 189 -9.56 6.81 1.65
CA HIS A 189 -10.76 6.26 2.26
C HIS A 189 -11.21 7.13 3.45
N GLU A 190 -12.52 7.35 3.60
CA GLU A 190 -13.10 8.22 4.64
C GLU A 190 -12.66 7.81 6.05
N LYS A 191 -12.60 6.51 6.32
CA LYS A 191 -12.14 6.00 7.63
C LYS A 191 -10.70 6.35 7.94
N GLU A 192 -9.81 6.33 6.94
CA GLU A 192 -8.40 6.70 7.15
C GLU A 192 -8.28 8.20 7.46
N TRP A 193 -9.00 9.01 6.68
CA TRP A 193 -9.04 10.46 6.88
C TRP A 193 -9.61 10.86 8.24
N ASN A 194 -10.62 10.15 8.72
CA ASN A 194 -11.17 10.38 10.06
C ASN A 194 -10.22 9.87 11.16
N CYS A 195 -9.56 8.73 10.95
CA CYS A 195 -8.64 8.14 11.92
C CYS A 195 -7.45 9.06 12.22
N VAL A 196 -6.80 9.61 11.19
CA VAL A 196 -5.64 10.49 11.36
C VAL A 196 -5.96 11.79 12.13
N GLN A 197 -7.23 12.18 12.22
CA GLN A 197 -7.69 13.33 12.99
C GLN A 197 -7.88 13.05 14.49
N GLY A 198 -7.89 11.77 14.89
CA GLY A 198 -8.26 11.35 16.26
C GLY A 198 -7.63 10.02 16.66
N LEU A 199 -6.29 9.98 16.66
CA LEU A 199 -5.53 8.76 16.91
C LEU A 199 -5.52 8.34 18.39
N LEU A 200 -5.66 7.04 18.63
CA LEU A 200 -5.36 6.44 19.94
C LEU A 200 -3.83 6.30 20.12
N PRO A 201 -3.33 6.21 21.37
CA PRO A 201 -1.89 6.00 21.62
C PRO A 201 -1.28 4.79 20.92
N VAL A 202 -2.07 3.72 20.74
CA VAL A 202 -1.63 2.49 20.03
C VAL A 202 -1.46 2.69 18.52
N GLN A 203 -2.12 3.70 17.95
CA GLN A 203 -2.01 4.07 16.54
C GLN A 203 -0.96 5.16 16.35
N SER A 204 -0.97 6.19 17.21
CA SER A 204 -0.16 7.40 17.06
C SER A 204 1.34 7.15 16.93
N ASP A 205 1.82 6.00 17.41
CA ASP A 205 3.22 5.60 17.27
C ASP A 205 3.67 5.46 15.81
N TRP A 206 2.71 5.21 14.90
CA TRP A 206 2.91 4.96 13.48
C TRP A 206 2.45 6.10 12.57
N TYR A 207 1.92 7.19 13.11
CA TYR A 207 1.51 8.36 12.33
C TYR A 207 2.46 9.53 12.57
N CYS A 208 2.79 10.28 11.51
CA CYS A 208 3.58 11.50 11.68
C CYS A 208 2.74 12.56 12.43
N PRO A 209 3.27 13.21 13.48
CA PRO A 209 2.54 14.23 14.21
C PRO A 209 2.09 15.38 13.30
N ASN A 210 0.83 15.77 13.42
CA ASN A 210 0.20 16.88 12.68
C ASN A 210 0.28 16.74 11.15
N ALA A 211 0.39 15.51 10.63
CA ALA A 211 0.62 15.20 9.22
C ALA A 211 -0.39 15.81 8.23
N VAL A 212 -1.59 16.13 8.70
CA VAL A 212 -2.70 16.64 7.88
C VAL A 212 -3.17 18.03 8.31
N GLU A 213 -2.55 18.61 9.33
CA GLU A 213 -3.00 19.87 9.91
C GLU A 213 -2.88 21.03 8.92
N GLY A 214 -3.97 21.79 8.76
CA GLY A 214 -3.99 22.99 7.91
C GLY A 214 -4.08 22.73 6.39
N ILE A 215 -4.25 21.48 5.97
CA ILE A 215 -4.52 21.13 4.56
C ILE A 215 -5.94 21.61 4.20
N ASP A 216 -6.08 22.28 3.05
CA ASP A 216 -7.38 22.72 2.54
C ASP A 216 -8.28 21.51 2.26
N ALA A 217 -9.50 21.51 2.78
CA ALA A 217 -10.48 20.44 2.54
C ALA A 217 -10.76 20.23 1.03
N ASN A 218 -10.63 21.25 0.19
CA ASN A 218 -10.79 21.13 -1.27
C ASN A 218 -9.69 20.29 -1.95
N LYS A 219 -8.57 20.05 -1.25
CA LYS A 219 -7.48 19.15 -1.66
C LYS A 219 -7.75 17.70 -1.33
N VAL A 220 -8.81 17.38 -0.61
CA VAL A 220 -9.09 16.02 -0.13
C VAL A 220 -10.42 15.52 -0.72
N ILE A 221 -10.37 14.35 -1.35
CA ILE A 221 -11.55 13.63 -1.84
C ILE A 221 -11.60 12.32 -1.07
N THR A 222 -12.60 12.21 -0.20
CA THR A 222 -12.85 10.97 0.53
C THR A 222 -13.81 10.05 -0.24
N PHE A 223 -13.62 8.75 -0.08
CA PHE A 223 -14.54 7.72 -0.59
C PHE A 223 -14.86 6.68 0.50
N LYS A 224 -16.04 6.08 0.44
CA LYS A 224 -16.54 5.14 1.48
C LYS A 224 -16.56 3.67 1.05
N LYS A 225 -16.57 3.44 -0.26
CA LYS A 225 -16.58 2.11 -0.88
C LYS A 225 -15.23 1.87 -1.55
N SER A 226 -15.20 1.10 -2.61
CA SER A 226 -14.08 1.08 -3.55
C SER A 226 -14.35 2.08 -4.69
N LEU A 227 -13.31 2.55 -5.36
CA LEU A 227 -13.37 3.61 -6.36
C LEU A 227 -12.60 3.20 -7.62
N ALA A 228 -13.29 3.12 -8.76
CA ALA A 228 -12.66 2.99 -10.06
C ALA A 228 -12.27 4.38 -10.57
N LEU A 229 -11.00 4.54 -10.96
CA LEU A 229 -10.48 5.80 -11.49
C LEU A 229 -10.59 5.87 -13.02
N GLY A 230 -10.56 4.70 -13.67
CA GLY A 230 -10.67 4.52 -15.11
C GLY A 230 -10.60 3.03 -15.45
N GLU A 231 -10.49 2.69 -16.72
CA GLU A 231 -10.27 1.29 -17.12
C GLU A 231 -8.95 0.75 -16.57
N GLY A 232 -8.99 -0.44 -15.99
CA GLY A 232 -7.82 -1.13 -15.45
C GLY A 232 -7.27 -0.54 -14.15
N LEU A 233 -7.89 0.49 -13.55
CA LEU A 233 -7.38 1.16 -12.35
C LEU A 233 -8.45 1.39 -11.28
N ALA A 234 -8.19 0.90 -10.07
CA ALA A 234 -9.07 1.09 -8.92
C ALA A 234 -8.32 1.26 -7.60
N LEU A 235 -8.97 1.95 -6.66
CA LEU A 235 -8.65 1.95 -5.22
C LEU A 235 -9.70 1.08 -4.52
N VAL A 236 -9.28 -0.04 -3.95
CA VAL A 236 -10.20 -1.04 -3.39
C VAL A 236 -10.08 -1.05 -1.87
N HIS A 237 -11.19 -0.81 -1.14
CA HIS A 237 -11.18 -0.79 0.32
C HIS A 237 -10.86 -2.19 0.89
N THR A 238 -9.76 -2.27 1.63
CA THR A 238 -9.14 -3.49 2.15
C THR A 238 -8.73 -3.27 3.62
N PRO A 239 -9.72 -3.08 4.52
CA PRO A 239 -9.47 -2.68 5.89
C PRO A 239 -8.77 -3.77 6.70
N GLY A 240 -8.16 -3.38 7.81
CA GLY A 240 -7.68 -4.26 8.87
C GLY A 240 -6.30 -3.88 9.37
N HIS A 241 -5.33 -3.68 8.48
CA HIS A 241 -4.05 -3.09 8.87
C HIS A 241 -4.27 -1.70 9.48
N THR A 242 -5.03 -0.87 8.76
CA THR A 242 -5.81 0.24 9.33
C THR A 242 -7.28 0.09 8.95
N GLU A 243 -8.19 0.72 9.68
CA GLU A 243 -9.62 0.71 9.33
C GLU A 243 -9.92 1.29 7.94
N GLY A 244 -9.07 2.22 7.49
CA GLY A 244 -9.19 2.93 6.23
C GLY A 244 -8.32 2.40 5.11
N ASN A 245 -7.56 1.32 5.31
CA ASN A 245 -6.64 0.82 4.30
C ASN A 245 -7.37 0.51 2.97
N HIS A 246 -6.84 0.99 1.85
CA HIS A 246 -7.31 0.66 0.50
C HIS A 246 -6.16 0.29 -0.43
N SER A 247 -6.31 -0.78 -1.21
CA SER A 247 -5.24 -1.25 -2.11
C SER A 247 -5.34 -0.58 -3.48
N LEU A 248 -4.19 -0.24 -4.06
CA LEU A 248 -4.09 0.11 -5.48
C LEU A 248 -4.23 -1.16 -6.30
N VAL A 249 -5.17 -1.18 -7.25
CA VAL A 249 -5.35 -2.28 -8.20
C VAL A 249 -5.14 -1.75 -9.61
N ALA A 250 -4.13 -2.28 -10.30
CA ALA A 250 -3.76 -1.85 -11.65
C ALA A 250 -3.62 -3.05 -12.59
N LYS A 251 -4.29 -3.00 -13.74
CA LYS A 251 -4.12 -3.95 -14.84
C LYS A 251 -3.06 -3.47 -15.82
N VAL A 252 -2.01 -4.26 -16.00
CA VAL A 252 -0.89 -4.02 -16.92
C VAL A 252 -0.30 -5.33 -17.42
N ASP A 253 0.19 -5.36 -18.65
CA ASP A 253 0.80 -6.56 -19.28
C ASP A 253 -0.09 -7.80 -19.15
N GLN A 254 -1.41 -7.61 -19.33
CA GLN A 254 -2.43 -8.66 -19.22
C GLN A 254 -2.45 -9.37 -17.85
N GLN A 255 -1.97 -8.73 -16.78
CA GLN A 255 -2.08 -9.19 -15.40
C GLN A 255 -2.53 -8.04 -14.49
N ILE A 256 -2.92 -8.36 -13.25
CA ILE A 256 -3.38 -7.38 -12.28
C ILE A 256 -2.38 -7.35 -11.13
N PHE A 257 -1.83 -6.18 -10.85
CA PHE A 257 -1.05 -5.95 -9.64
C PHE A 257 -1.93 -5.31 -8.58
N VAL A 258 -1.79 -5.81 -7.35
CA VAL A 258 -2.45 -5.23 -6.17
C VAL A 258 -1.37 -4.78 -5.19
N SER A 259 -1.41 -3.51 -4.78
CA SER A 259 -0.44 -2.91 -3.86
C SER A 259 -1.11 -2.41 -2.59
N SER A 260 -0.58 -2.87 -1.45
CA SER A 260 -0.94 -2.45 -0.09
C SER A 260 0.14 -2.90 0.89
N GLU A 261 0.11 -2.37 2.12
CA GLU A 261 0.90 -2.80 3.27
C GLU A 261 0.16 -3.79 4.20
N ASN A 262 -1.02 -4.28 3.83
CA ASN A 262 -1.69 -5.36 4.58
C ASN A 262 -0.78 -6.60 4.76
N GLY A 263 0.05 -6.89 3.74
CA GLY A 263 1.17 -7.83 3.79
C GLY A 263 2.42 -7.20 3.20
N ILE A 264 3.59 -7.59 3.73
CA ILE A 264 4.89 -6.99 3.35
C ILE A 264 5.71 -7.86 2.38
N SER A 265 5.26 -9.05 2.02
CA SER A 265 6.01 -9.93 1.10
C SER A 265 5.11 -10.98 0.46
N LEU A 266 5.57 -11.55 -0.65
CA LEU A 266 4.87 -12.68 -1.28
C LEU A 266 4.87 -13.93 -0.39
N ASP A 267 5.87 -14.10 0.48
CA ASP A 267 5.85 -15.11 1.53
C ASP A 267 4.71 -14.89 2.54
N ALA A 268 4.30 -13.64 2.77
CA ALA A 268 3.15 -13.32 3.62
C ALA A 268 1.81 -13.60 2.92
N TYR A 269 1.72 -13.41 1.60
CA TYR A 269 0.51 -13.69 0.83
C TYR A 269 0.36 -15.17 0.43
N GLU A 270 1.44 -15.93 0.34
CA GLU A 270 1.42 -17.37 0.08
C GLU A 270 2.44 -18.12 0.95
N PRO A 271 2.16 -18.26 2.27
CA PRO A 271 3.14 -18.76 3.22
C PRO A 271 3.43 -20.26 3.08
N LYS A 272 2.49 -21.05 2.54
CA LYS A 272 2.71 -22.50 2.29
C LYS A 272 3.76 -22.76 1.21
N SER A 273 3.90 -21.86 0.23
CA SER A 273 4.92 -21.95 -0.81
C SER A 273 6.27 -21.34 -0.39
N SER A 274 6.39 -20.80 0.83
CA SER A 274 7.60 -20.14 1.30
C SER A 274 8.78 -21.11 1.46
N LYS A 275 9.96 -20.69 0.99
CA LYS A 275 11.25 -21.32 1.30
C LYS A 275 11.73 -20.98 2.72
N ILE A 276 11.18 -19.94 3.35
CA ILE A 276 11.46 -19.60 4.75
C ILE A 276 10.76 -20.63 5.64
N LYS A 277 11.52 -21.61 6.15
CA LYS A 277 10.98 -22.76 6.91
C LYS A 277 10.02 -22.33 8.03
N ALA A 278 10.36 -21.28 8.78
CA ALA A 278 9.52 -20.79 9.88
C ALA A 278 8.11 -20.37 9.41
N ILE A 279 8.04 -19.64 8.29
CA ILE A 279 6.78 -19.19 7.68
C ILE A 279 5.97 -20.38 7.19
N ARG A 280 6.61 -21.29 6.45
CA ARG A 280 5.95 -22.48 5.91
C ARG A 280 5.43 -23.41 7.02
N ASP A 281 6.26 -23.75 8.00
CA ASP A 281 5.86 -24.60 9.13
C ASP A 281 4.67 -23.98 9.89
N TYR A 282 4.65 -22.65 10.05
CA TYR A 282 3.56 -21.95 10.70
C TYR A 282 2.26 -22.08 9.90
N ALA A 283 2.31 -21.90 8.58
CA ALA A 283 1.14 -22.05 7.72
C ALA A 283 0.64 -23.50 7.61
N GLU A 284 1.54 -24.49 7.62
CA GLU A 284 1.19 -25.91 7.63
C GLU A 284 0.53 -26.33 8.95
N SER A 285 1.04 -25.85 10.10
CA SER A 285 0.53 -26.23 11.42
C SER A 285 -0.77 -25.52 11.81
N THR A 286 -0.94 -24.26 11.40
CA THR A 286 -2.13 -23.46 11.75
C THR A 286 -3.21 -23.45 10.67
N GLY A 287 -2.83 -23.76 9.42
CA GLY A 287 -3.72 -23.71 8.27
C GLY A 287 -3.98 -22.32 7.70
N VAL A 288 -3.29 -21.26 8.17
CA VAL A 288 -3.49 -19.89 7.66
C VAL A 288 -3.16 -19.78 6.17
N GLU A 289 -3.91 -18.93 5.46
CA GLU A 289 -3.70 -18.65 4.03
C GLU A 289 -2.78 -17.45 3.78
N VAL A 290 -2.60 -16.61 4.80
CA VAL A 290 -1.87 -15.34 4.75
C VAL A 290 -1.28 -15.04 6.14
N ILE A 291 -0.21 -14.24 6.20
CA ILE A 291 0.44 -13.77 7.44
C ILE A 291 0.36 -12.25 7.50
N LEU A 292 -0.14 -11.72 8.61
CA LEU A 292 -0.46 -10.30 8.74
C LEU A 292 0.77 -9.43 9.03
N ASN A 293 0.78 -8.23 8.47
CA ASN A 293 1.60 -7.11 8.91
C ASN A 293 0.96 -6.41 10.12
N GLY A 294 1.54 -6.56 11.31
CA GLY A 294 0.84 -6.32 12.57
C GLY A 294 1.46 -5.29 13.50
N ASN A 295 1.90 -4.13 13.01
CA ASN A 295 2.40 -3.08 13.89
C ASN A 295 1.33 -2.28 14.65
N THR A 296 0.11 -2.15 14.11
CA THR A 296 -1.03 -1.50 14.79
C THR A 296 -2.18 -2.46 15.08
N GLN A 297 -2.41 -3.44 14.20
CA GLN A 297 -3.44 -4.50 14.32
C GLN A 297 -4.86 -3.96 14.61
N GLU A 298 -5.29 -2.91 13.87
CA GLU A 298 -6.61 -2.28 14.10
C GLU A 298 -7.79 -3.23 13.88
N GLY A 299 -7.63 -4.24 13.01
CA GLY A 299 -8.63 -5.27 12.78
C GLY A 299 -8.05 -6.54 12.14
N SER A 300 -7.46 -7.43 12.94
CA SER A 300 -6.76 -8.63 12.46
C SER A 300 -7.61 -9.56 11.57
N ASN A 301 -8.89 -9.77 11.91
CA ASN A 301 -9.79 -10.60 11.09
C ASN A 301 -10.11 -9.92 9.75
N ASP A 302 -10.33 -8.61 9.77
CA ASP A 302 -10.59 -7.87 8.54
C ASP A 302 -9.35 -7.81 7.66
N GLN A 303 -8.16 -7.68 8.26
CA GLN A 303 -6.87 -7.71 7.58
C GLN A 303 -6.64 -9.05 6.89
N TYR A 304 -6.90 -10.16 7.59
CA TYR A 304 -6.81 -11.50 7.01
C TYR A 304 -7.71 -11.62 5.77
N ILE A 305 -8.97 -11.20 5.88
CA ILE A 305 -9.93 -11.23 4.77
C ILE A 305 -9.47 -10.30 3.64
N SER A 306 -8.91 -9.13 3.96
CA SER A 306 -8.35 -8.17 3.00
C SER A 306 -7.15 -8.72 2.25
N MET A 307 -6.21 -9.41 2.91
CA MET A 307 -5.09 -10.04 2.22
C MET A 307 -5.55 -11.16 1.29
N VAL A 308 -6.58 -11.93 1.68
CA VAL A 308 -7.21 -12.91 0.78
C VAL A 308 -7.92 -12.23 -0.40
N MET A 309 -8.60 -11.11 -0.16
CA MET A 309 -9.19 -10.27 -1.20
C MET A 309 -8.12 -9.80 -2.21
N GLU A 310 -7.01 -9.25 -1.72
CA GLU A 310 -5.89 -8.74 -2.51
C GLU A 310 -5.26 -9.83 -3.37
N LYS A 311 -4.84 -10.97 -2.79
CA LYS A 311 -4.25 -12.08 -3.57
C LYS A 311 -5.24 -12.68 -4.57
N THR A 312 -6.54 -12.68 -4.25
CA THR A 312 -7.58 -13.18 -5.17
C THR A 312 -7.79 -12.23 -6.35
N ILE A 313 -7.79 -10.91 -6.11
CA ILE A 313 -7.87 -9.89 -7.18
C ILE A 313 -6.61 -9.93 -8.05
N ALA A 314 -5.43 -9.97 -7.43
CA ALA A 314 -4.13 -10.03 -8.11
C ALA A 314 -3.98 -11.29 -8.97
N GLY A 315 -4.49 -12.43 -8.48
CA GLY A 315 -4.32 -13.73 -9.10
C GLY A 315 -2.84 -14.14 -9.21
N PRO A 316 -2.54 -15.23 -9.92
CA PRO A 316 -1.18 -15.77 -10.00
C PRO A 316 -0.24 -14.84 -10.76
N LEU A 317 0.99 -14.73 -10.25
CA LEU A 317 2.09 -14.02 -10.89
C LEU A 317 2.54 -14.74 -12.15
N LYS A 318 2.65 -14.00 -13.26
CA LYS A 318 3.00 -14.54 -14.58
C LYS A 318 4.36 -15.25 -14.61
N THR A 319 5.36 -14.72 -13.89
CA THR A 319 6.72 -15.29 -13.84
C THR A 319 6.83 -16.47 -12.86
N ASN A 320 5.96 -16.53 -11.85
CA ASN A 320 5.92 -17.60 -10.87
C ASN A 320 4.49 -17.79 -10.33
N PRO A 321 3.68 -18.64 -11.00
CA PRO A 321 2.26 -18.80 -10.66
C PRO A 321 1.97 -19.37 -9.26
N ALA A 322 3.00 -19.82 -8.54
CA ALA A 322 2.87 -20.24 -7.15
C ALA A 322 2.61 -19.07 -6.19
N PHE A 323 2.91 -17.83 -6.59
CA PHE A 323 2.69 -16.62 -5.78
C PHE A 323 1.71 -15.68 -6.47
N PRO A 324 1.00 -14.82 -5.73
CA PRO A 324 0.12 -13.81 -6.32
C PRO A 324 0.90 -12.58 -6.81
N SER A 325 0.32 -11.81 -7.73
CA SER A 325 0.86 -10.51 -8.20
C SER A 325 0.64 -9.37 -7.18
N CYS A 326 0.91 -9.60 -5.90
CA CYS A 326 0.77 -8.59 -4.84
C CYS A 326 2.05 -7.73 -4.72
N ALA A 327 2.08 -6.57 -5.38
CA ALA A 327 3.19 -5.62 -5.34
C ALA A 327 3.15 -4.77 -4.07
N CYS A 328 3.72 -5.27 -2.98
CA CYS A 328 3.70 -4.62 -1.66
C CYS A 328 4.24 -3.18 -1.74
N SER A 329 3.53 -2.22 -1.13
CA SER A 329 3.96 -0.82 -1.06
C SER A 329 5.23 -0.64 -0.22
N SER A 330 5.38 -1.46 0.81
CA SER A 330 6.56 -1.63 1.64
C SER A 330 7.03 -3.09 1.56
N GLU A 331 7.88 -3.42 0.59
CA GLU A 331 8.30 -4.80 0.32
C GLU A 331 9.47 -5.22 1.23
N SER A 332 9.28 -6.30 1.98
CA SER A 332 10.35 -6.96 2.72
C SER A 332 11.40 -7.47 1.75
N THR A 333 12.62 -6.96 1.85
CA THR A 333 13.70 -7.34 0.94
C THR A 333 14.98 -7.66 1.71
N PRO A 334 15.82 -8.57 1.20
CA PRO A 334 17.06 -8.93 1.87
C PRO A 334 17.99 -7.73 1.96
N TYR A 335 18.67 -7.59 3.09
CA TYR A 335 19.71 -6.59 3.28
C TYR A 335 20.91 -7.21 3.99
N TRP A 336 22.12 -6.90 3.53
CA TRP A 336 23.34 -7.56 4.00
C TRP A 336 23.59 -7.38 5.50
N LEU A 337 23.13 -6.25 6.07
CA LEU A 337 23.26 -5.97 7.50
C LEU A 337 22.31 -6.83 8.36
N PHE A 338 21.21 -7.31 7.76
CA PHE A 338 20.18 -8.13 8.41
C PHE A 338 19.77 -9.30 7.51
N PRO A 339 20.64 -10.32 7.34
CA PRO A 339 20.42 -11.40 6.37
C PRO A 339 19.31 -12.39 6.78
N GLY A 340 18.61 -12.13 7.89
CA GLY A 340 17.80 -13.11 8.63
C GLY A 340 16.60 -13.69 7.88
N LEU A 341 16.11 -13.05 6.82
CA LEU A 341 14.96 -13.51 6.04
C LEU A 341 15.17 -13.17 4.55
N LYS A 342 15.62 -14.16 3.77
CA LYS A 342 15.65 -14.04 2.30
C LYS A 342 14.30 -14.49 1.74
N GLN A 343 13.55 -13.56 1.15
CA GLN A 343 12.24 -13.82 0.55
C GLN A 343 12.34 -14.86 -0.57
N THR A 344 11.28 -15.65 -0.72
CA THR A 344 11.19 -16.72 -1.72
C THR A 344 11.05 -16.18 -3.12
N GLU A 345 10.21 -15.15 -3.25
CA GLU A 345 9.91 -14.42 -4.47
C GLU A 345 9.88 -12.92 -4.14
N ILE A 346 10.46 -12.11 -5.02
CA ILE A 346 10.56 -10.65 -4.86
C ILE A 346 10.06 -10.03 -6.15
N LEU A 347 9.05 -9.17 -6.08
CA LEU A 347 8.56 -8.46 -7.27
C LEU A 347 9.52 -7.36 -7.69
N GLY A 348 10.07 -6.64 -6.72
CA GLY A 348 11.03 -5.58 -7.04
C GLY A 348 10.38 -4.36 -7.70
N ALA A 349 11.23 -3.53 -8.32
CA ALA A 349 10.78 -2.42 -9.14
C ALA A 349 10.18 -2.93 -10.46
N LEU A 350 9.02 -2.41 -10.82
CA LEU A 350 8.24 -2.81 -11.98
C LEU A 350 8.08 -1.63 -12.93
N GLN A 351 8.02 -1.89 -14.24
CA GLN A 351 7.74 -0.86 -15.24
C GLN A 351 6.99 -1.47 -16.44
N PHE A 352 5.85 -0.87 -16.78
CA PHE A 352 5.00 -1.30 -17.89
C PHE A 352 4.41 -0.09 -18.64
N GLY A 353 4.02 -0.30 -19.90
CA GLY A 353 3.41 0.72 -20.73
C GLY A 353 4.38 1.81 -21.19
N THR A 354 3.84 2.94 -21.65
CA THR A 354 4.63 4.07 -22.15
C THR A 354 4.09 5.36 -21.55
N LEU A 355 4.98 6.11 -20.90
CA LEU A 355 4.64 7.41 -20.35
C LEU A 355 4.44 8.43 -21.49
N VAL A 356 3.32 9.13 -21.47
CA VAL A 356 3.04 10.27 -22.35
C VAL A 356 3.38 11.55 -21.59
N ILE A 357 4.25 12.39 -22.16
CA ILE A 357 4.79 13.60 -21.51
C ILE A 357 3.96 14.83 -21.87
#